data_AF-A0A9W5TUB8-F1
#
_entry.id   AF-A0A9W5TUB8-F1
#
_cell.length_a   1.000
_cell.length_b   1.000
_cell.length_c   1.000
_cell.angle_alpha   90.00
_cell.angle_beta   90.00
_cell.angle_gamma   90.00
#
_symmetry.space_group_name_H-M   'P 1'
#
loop_
_entity.id
_entity.type
_entity.pdbx_description
1 polymer ?
#
loop_
_entity_poly.entity_id
_entity_poly.type
_entity_poly.pdbx_seq_one_letter_code
_entity_poly.pdbx_strand_id
1 'polypeptide(L)'
;MSAIDAFFTVWARARRTFGAGTPAAGTQFDAGTKLRQMGVEVESAAPQAVWSGGAAKAYDATNTAHRERFDRLAELDHRLGRSVDRSAELVGAGRQRLDALRQWVSDAAASVPPGRFQEAQLTQIASAGLGRLQEIVLGTHTDLGVVAQDIVKLTTEYESVTSDEKLAGGDGEGDEKPDEATDGTDKTDMSSGDINEVDHANRDMLEEMRQEYQQLPDGQVKTDRLADIAAIDEALRTHGSYLIYLEKPGDPSQMIPAATSVGDPFTADHVSTTVPGVSGTTRGAIAGMTREAAELRNEAIEVAKTADPDNPISTNIATVAWVGYQPPANLGQTSVLDDDLAQAGAPKLTSFLSDLDAASRNPGQTTALFGHSYGSLTSGIALGDGASEYVDNAVLYGSPGFQAVTPADLGMTDDNFFVMATSDDPINYVADVAPLHGWGASPNDVIDNGDGTLRFRFEHLETDAGNTPIPGYESKTGASGHSDYGRNAGERMTGYNLAAILLDRPDLTVRETPLSW
;
A
#
# COMPACT_ATOMS: atom_id res chain seq x y z
N MET A 1 38.39 15.57 -3.64
CA MET A 1 37.20 15.86 -4.47
C MET A 1 36.41 16.88 -3.68
N SER A 2 36.09 18.05 -4.25
CA SER A 2 35.38 19.09 -3.49
C SER A 2 33.90 18.72 -3.31
N ALA A 3 33.21 19.33 -2.34
CA ALA A 3 31.77 19.11 -2.14
C ALA A 3 30.95 19.46 -3.40
N ILE A 4 31.40 20.47 -4.16
CA ILE A 4 30.77 20.87 -5.43
C ILE A 4 31.01 19.83 -6.54
N ASP A 5 32.19 19.21 -6.60
CA ASP A 5 32.45 18.11 -7.56
C ASP A 5 31.57 16.88 -7.25
N ALA A 6 31.36 16.60 -5.96
CA ALA A 6 30.46 15.54 -5.51
C ALA A 6 29.01 15.86 -5.92
N PHE A 7 28.54 17.10 -5.71
CA PHE A 7 27.23 17.54 -6.19
C PHE A 7 27.09 17.35 -7.71
N PHE A 8 28.04 17.81 -8.53
CA PHE A 8 27.93 17.68 -9.99
C PHE A 8 27.92 16.23 -10.45
N THR A 9 28.58 15.33 -9.71
CA THR A 9 28.53 13.89 -9.97
C THR A 9 27.13 13.32 -9.72
N VAL A 10 26.50 13.69 -8.61
CA VAL A 10 25.13 13.26 -8.29
C VAL A 10 24.12 13.88 -9.26
N TRP A 11 24.23 15.18 -9.53
CA TRP A 11 23.44 15.87 -10.53
C TRP A 11 23.51 15.19 -11.90
N ALA A 12 24.71 14.81 -12.37
CA ALA A 12 24.88 14.15 -13.66
C ALA A 12 24.23 12.76 -13.71
N ARG A 13 24.17 12.05 -12.57
CA ARG A 13 23.44 10.78 -12.45
C ARG A 13 21.93 11.02 -12.50
N ALA A 14 21.43 11.99 -11.73
CA ALA A 14 20.02 12.37 -11.74
C ALA A 14 19.58 12.81 -13.15
N ARG A 15 20.32 13.68 -13.82
CA ARG A 15 20.00 14.16 -15.17
C ARG A 15 19.93 13.04 -16.22
N ARG A 16 20.67 11.95 -16.04
CA ARG A 16 20.61 10.77 -16.92
C ARG A 16 19.31 9.98 -16.78
N THR A 17 18.69 9.98 -15.59
CA THR A 17 17.41 9.28 -15.36
C THR A 17 16.27 9.87 -16.20
N PHE A 18 16.37 11.15 -16.56
CA PHE A 18 15.42 11.84 -17.44
C PHE A 18 15.63 11.51 -18.93
N GLY A 19 16.61 10.67 -19.28
CA GLY A 19 16.93 10.32 -20.66
C GLY A 19 17.56 11.46 -21.48
N ALA A 20 17.76 11.17 -22.76
CA ALA A 20 18.33 12.09 -23.76
C ALA A 20 17.42 12.20 -24.99
N GLY A 21 17.68 13.19 -25.86
CA GLY A 21 16.89 13.44 -27.07
C GLY A 21 15.54 14.11 -26.80
N THR A 22 14.77 14.40 -27.85
CA THR A 22 13.42 14.95 -27.71
C THR A 22 12.46 13.86 -27.22
N PRO A 23 11.71 14.07 -26.12
CA PRO A 23 10.69 13.13 -25.69
C PRO A 23 9.67 12.86 -26.81
N ALA A 24 9.11 11.65 -26.82
CA ALA A 24 8.21 11.23 -27.88
C ALA A 24 6.86 11.96 -27.78
N ALA A 25 6.33 12.46 -28.90
CA ALA A 25 5.04 13.13 -28.92
C ALA A 25 3.88 12.13 -28.90
N GLY A 26 2.75 12.54 -28.36
CA GLY A 26 1.52 11.77 -28.28
C GLY A 26 0.80 11.59 -29.62
N THR A 27 1.10 12.44 -30.60
CA THR A 27 0.49 12.38 -31.95
C THR A 27 0.68 11.04 -32.66
N GLN A 28 1.70 10.26 -32.31
CA GLN A 28 1.88 8.91 -32.87
C GLN A 28 0.91 7.86 -32.30
N PHE A 29 0.24 8.17 -31.19
CA PHE A 29 -0.72 7.30 -30.49
C PHE A 29 -2.16 7.78 -30.65
N ASP A 30 -2.40 8.87 -31.39
CA ASP A 30 -3.74 9.36 -31.71
C ASP A 30 -4.12 8.96 -33.14
N ALA A 31 -4.84 7.85 -33.30
CA ALA A 31 -5.46 7.47 -34.57
C ALA A 31 -6.94 7.89 -34.65
N GLY A 32 -7.40 8.78 -33.78
CA GLY A 32 -8.82 9.11 -33.62
C GLY A 32 -9.48 9.64 -34.90
N THR A 33 -8.74 10.39 -35.74
CA THR A 33 -9.25 10.84 -37.04
C THR A 33 -9.53 9.67 -37.98
N LYS A 34 -8.65 8.65 -38.01
CA LYS A 34 -8.81 7.45 -38.83
C LYS A 34 -9.96 6.59 -38.31
N LEU A 35 -10.10 6.44 -37.00
CA LEU A 35 -11.17 5.68 -36.36
C LEU A 35 -12.54 6.31 -36.62
N ARG A 36 -12.67 7.64 -36.49
CA ARG A 36 -13.91 8.34 -36.86
C ARG A 36 -14.26 8.16 -38.34
N GLN A 37 -13.26 8.16 -39.23
CA GLN A 37 -13.50 7.87 -40.65
C GLN A 37 -14.05 6.45 -40.86
N MET A 38 -13.50 5.44 -40.16
CA MET A 38 -14.02 4.07 -40.20
C MET A 38 -15.47 4.00 -39.69
N GLY A 39 -15.81 4.75 -38.62
CA GLY A 39 -17.18 4.87 -38.13
C GLY A 39 -18.15 5.40 -39.20
N VAL A 40 -17.76 6.46 -39.92
CA VAL A 40 -18.55 7.01 -41.04
C VAL A 40 -18.69 6.02 -42.19
N GLU A 41 -17.63 5.28 -42.53
CA GLU A 41 -17.65 4.26 -43.57
C GLU A 41 -18.63 3.13 -43.21
N VAL A 42 -18.64 2.66 -41.96
CA VAL A 42 -19.60 1.64 -41.48
C VAL A 42 -21.03 2.16 -41.48
N GLU A 43 -21.26 3.40 -41.04
CA GLU A 43 -22.58 4.03 -41.08
C GLU A 43 -23.12 4.16 -42.51
N SER A 44 -22.25 4.48 -43.48
CA SER A 44 -22.62 4.58 -44.89
C SER A 44 -23.13 3.27 -45.50
N ALA A 45 -22.82 2.14 -44.87
CA ALA A 45 -23.27 0.82 -45.26
C ALA A 45 -24.66 0.45 -44.70
N ALA A 46 -25.34 1.37 -43.98
CA ALA A 46 -26.67 1.13 -43.41
C ALA A 46 -27.71 0.71 -44.47
N PRO A 47 -28.75 -0.07 -44.10
CA PRO A 47 -29.75 -0.55 -45.04
C PRO A 47 -30.46 0.61 -45.76
N GLN A 48 -30.46 0.57 -47.09
CA GLN A 48 -31.20 1.53 -47.90
C GLN A 48 -32.66 1.11 -48.03
N ALA A 49 -33.53 2.02 -48.50
CA ALA A 49 -34.98 1.82 -48.60
C ALA A 49 -35.44 0.55 -49.34
N VAL A 50 -34.56 -0.04 -50.16
CA VAL A 50 -34.81 -1.29 -50.92
C VAL A 50 -34.64 -2.56 -50.08
N TRP A 51 -33.97 -2.50 -48.93
CA TRP A 51 -33.79 -3.63 -48.00
C TRP A 51 -34.51 -3.33 -46.69
N SER A 52 -35.60 -4.06 -46.43
CA SER A 52 -36.47 -3.85 -45.28
C SER A 52 -36.87 -5.19 -44.63
N GLY A 53 -37.38 -5.13 -43.40
CA GLY A 53 -37.74 -6.31 -42.59
C GLY A 53 -36.84 -6.51 -41.37
N GLY A 54 -37.01 -7.62 -40.65
CA GLY A 54 -36.28 -7.89 -39.41
C GLY A 54 -34.75 -7.93 -39.58
N ALA A 55 -34.26 -8.54 -40.67
CA ALA A 55 -32.84 -8.61 -40.96
C ALA A 55 -32.21 -7.25 -41.25
N ALA A 56 -32.91 -6.36 -41.96
CA ALA A 56 -32.45 -5.00 -42.20
C ALA A 56 -32.34 -4.22 -40.88
N LYS A 57 -33.34 -4.33 -39.99
CA LYS A 57 -33.30 -3.69 -38.67
C LYS A 57 -32.15 -4.20 -37.79
N ALA A 58 -31.89 -5.51 -37.76
CA ALA A 58 -30.79 -6.09 -37.00
C ALA A 58 -29.42 -5.64 -37.54
N TYR A 59 -29.29 -5.54 -38.86
CA TYR A 59 -28.08 -5.02 -39.50
C TYR A 59 -27.87 -3.53 -39.21
N ASP A 60 -28.92 -2.70 -39.29
CA ASP A 60 -28.86 -1.27 -38.94
C ASP A 60 -28.42 -1.03 -37.49
N ALA A 61 -28.98 -1.81 -36.56
CA ALA A 61 -28.58 -1.79 -35.15
C ALA A 61 -27.10 -2.17 -34.96
N THR A 62 -26.63 -3.19 -35.69
CA THR A 62 -25.22 -3.61 -35.65
C THR A 62 -24.29 -2.54 -36.22
N ASN A 63 -24.66 -1.92 -37.35
CA ASN A 63 -23.90 -0.81 -37.94
C ASN A 63 -23.82 0.40 -37.01
N THR A 64 -24.92 0.73 -36.34
CA THR A 64 -24.96 1.81 -35.34
C THR A 64 -24.04 1.50 -34.16
N ALA A 65 -24.09 0.27 -33.62
CA ALA A 65 -23.22 -0.16 -32.53
C ALA A 65 -21.73 -0.12 -32.92
N HIS A 66 -21.38 -0.53 -34.15
CA HIS A 66 -20.01 -0.43 -34.65
C HIS A 66 -19.54 1.02 -34.78
N ARG A 67 -20.37 1.93 -35.30
CA ARG A 67 -20.05 3.37 -35.37
C ARG A 67 -19.74 3.91 -33.97
N GLU A 68 -20.59 3.61 -32.99
CA GLU A 68 -20.38 4.05 -31.60
C GLU A 68 -19.09 3.50 -30.99
N ARG A 69 -18.70 2.27 -31.31
CA ARG A 69 -17.41 1.71 -30.88
C ARG A 69 -16.23 2.46 -31.52
N PHE A 70 -16.29 2.75 -32.81
CA PHE A 70 -15.25 3.55 -33.47
C PHE A 70 -15.13 4.95 -32.88
N ASP A 71 -16.25 5.59 -32.53
CA ASP A 71 -16.25 6.90 -31.86
C ASP A 71 -15.62 6.83 -30.46
N ARG A 72 -15.93 5.78 -29.67
CA ARG A 72 -15.31 5.55 -28.36
C ARG A 72 -13.81 5.29 -28.47
N LEU A 73 -13.39 4.40 -29.37
CA LEU A 73 -11.97 4.14 -29.61
C LEU A 73 -11.24 5.41 -30.04
N ALA A 74 -11.86 6.25 -30.88
CA ALA A 74 -11.27 7.51 -31.31
C ALA A 74 -11.04 8.50 -30.17
N GLU A 75 -11.95 8.55 -29.19
CA GLU A 75 -11.81 9.38 -28.00
C GLU A 75 -10.71 8.85 -27.07
N LEU A 76 -10.63 7.53 -26.90
CA LEU A 76 -9.58 6.89 -26.10
C LEU A 76 -8.19 7.14 -26.70
N ASP A 77 -8.04 7.01 -28.02
CA ASP A 77 -6.79 7.29 -28.74
C ASP A 77 -6.36 8.75 -28.56
N HIS A 78 -7.31 9.68 -28.64
CA HIS A 78 -7.02 11.09 -28.43
C HIS A 78 -6.57 11.39 -26.99
N ARG A 79 -7.20 10.75 -25.99
CA ARG A 79 -6.81 10.89 -24.58
C ARG A 79 -5.44 10.27 -24.31
N LEU A 80 -5.13 9.11 -24.90
CA LEU A 80 -3.81 8.47 -24.81
C LEU A 80 -2.72 9.38 -25.39
N GLY A 81 -2.96 9.97 -26.57
CA GLY A 81 -2.07 10.96 -27.16
C GLY A 81 -1.79 12.13 -26.20
N ARG A 82 -2.83 12.73 -25.60
CA ARG A 82 -2.64 13.83 -24.63
C ARG A 82 -1.85 13.43 -23.39
N SER A 83 -2.05 12.23 -22.86
CA SER A 83 -1.27 11.73 -21.72
C SER A 83 0.21 11.59 -22.08
N VAL A 84 0.52 11.08 -23.28
CA VAL A 84 1.91 10.98 -23.75
C VAL A 84 2.53 12.36 -23.95
N ASP A 85 1.81 13.33 -24.53
CA ASP A 85 2.29 14.72 -24.66
C ASP A 85 2.60 15.33 -23.28
N ARG A 86 1.73 15.12 -22.28
CA ARG A 86 1.96 15.59 -20.92
C ARG A 86 3.21 14.95 -20.29
N SER A 87 3.44 13.66 -20.51
CA SER A 87 4.68 13.00 -20.06
C SER A 87 5.94 13.62 -20.68
N ALA A 88 5.88 13.96 -21.96
CA ALA A 88 6.96 14.59 -22.70
C ALA A 88 7.27 16.00 -22.18
N GLU A 89 6.24 16.79 -21.88
CA GLU A 89 6.36 18.11 -21.28
C GLU A 89 7.00 18.06 -19.89
N LEU A 90 6.56 17.14 -19.03
CA LEU A 90 7.09 16.96 -17.67
C LEU A 90 8.57 16.56 -17.68
N VAL A 91 8.96 15.60 -18.53
CA VAL A 91 10.37 15.23 -18.72
C VAL A 91 11.17 16.44 -19.23
N GLY A 92 10.62 17.20 -20.18
CA GLY A 92 11.24 18.42 -20.69
C GLY A 92 11.47 19.48 -19.60
N ALA A 93 10.45 19.76 -18.80
CA ALA A 93 10.48 20.71 -17.70
C ALA A 93 11.46 20.28 -16.60
N GLY A 94 11.45 19.01 -16.20
CA GLY A 94 12.38 18.46 -15.21
C GLY A 94 13.84 18.61 -15.65
N ARG A 95 14.14 18.35 -16.93
CA ARG A 95 15.49 18.58 -17.48
C ARG A 95 15.91 20.05 -17.42
N GLN A 96 15.01 20.97 -17.77
CA GLN A 96 15.29 22.42 -17.68
C GLN A 96 15.53 22.86 -16.23
N ARG A 97 14.73 22.36 -15.28
CA ARG A 97 14.91 22.63 -13.84
C ARG A 97 16.25 22.11 -13.33
N LEU A 98 16.65 20.89 -13.75
CA LEU A 98 17.96 20.34 -13.41
C LEU A 98 19.10 21.20 -13.98
N ASP A 99 19.01 21.63 -15.24
CA ASP A 99 20.02 22.48 -15.86
C ASP A 99 20.11 23.85 -15.14
N ALA A 100 18.97 24.44 -14.77
CA ALA A 100 18.92 25.67 -13.99
C ALA A 100 19.52 25.50 -12.57
N LEU A 101 19.25 24.38 -11.91
CA LEU A 101 19.85 24.06 -10.61
C LEU A 101 21.37 23.94 -10.70
N ARG A 102 21.88 23.28 -11.76
CA ARG A 102 23.32 23.18 -12.01
C ARG A 102 23.95 24.56 -12.14
N GLN A 103 23.31 25.44 -12.90
CA GLN A 103 23.76 26.81 -13.10
C GLN A 103 23.79 27.58 -11.77
N TRP A 104 22.71 27.48 -10.98
CA TRP A 104 22.63 28.11 -9.66
C TRP A 104 23.75 27.67 -8.72
N VAL A 105 24.04 26.36 -8.62
CA VAL A 105 25.16 25.86 -7.79
C VAL A 105 26.51 26.38 -8.30
N SER A 106 26.71 26.42 -9.62
CA SER A 106 27.94 26.92 -10.23
C SER A 106 28.16 28.41 -9.90
N ASP A 107 27.12 29.24 -10.04
CA ASP A 107 27.19 30.67 -9.78
C ASP A 107 27.37 30.96 -8.29
N ALA A 108 26.65 30.23 -7.44
CA ALA A 108 26.80 30.32 -5.98
C ALA A 108 28.23 29.96 -5.54
N ALA A 109 28.79 28.86 -6.06
CA ALA A 109 30.15 28.45 -5.75
C ALA A 109 31.21 29.47 -6.23
N ALA A 110 31.02 30.08 -7.40
CA ALA A 110 31.93 31.10 -7.94
C ALA A 110 31.91 32.41 -7.14
N SER A 111 30.81 32.69 -6.43
CA SER A 111 30.66 33.89 -5.59
C SER A 111 31.39 33.80 -4.23
N VAL A 112 31.84 32.60 -3.83
CA VAL A 112 32.50 32.38 -2.53
C VAL A 112 33.95 32.89 -2.57
N PRO A 113 34.32 33.92 -1.80
CA PRO A 113 35.67 34.45 -1.77
C PRO A 113 36.65 33.50 -1.06
N PRO A 114 37.95 33.54 -1.41
CA PRO A 114 38.95 32.72 -0.75
C PRO A 114 39.13 33.13 0.71
N GLY A 115 39.14 32.14 1.62
CA GLY A 115 39.28 32.39 3.05
C GLY A 115 39.09 31.15 3.91
N ARG A 116 39.31 31.30 5.22
CA ARG A 116 39.28 30.20 6.20
C ARG A 116 37.96 29.40 6.30
N PHE A 117 36.86 29.93 5.75
CA PHE A 117 35.54 29.30 5.77
C PHE A 117 35.03 28.91 4.38
N GLN A 118 35.86 29.02 3.34
CA GLN A 118 35.46 28.77 1.96
C GLN A 118 34.92 27.34 1.76
N GLU A 119 35.59 26.34 2.33
CA GLU A 119 35.19 24.93 2.19
C GLU A 119 33.86 24.63 2.89
N ALA A 120 33.61 25.24 4.05
CA ALA A 120 32.34 25.09 4.76
C ALA A 120 31.17 25.72 3.97
N GLN A 121 31.37 26.90 3.37
CA GLN A 121 30.36 27.57 2.55
C GLN A 121 30.06 26.81 1.25
N LEU A 122 31.10 26.28 0.58
CA LEU A 122 30.92 25.42 -0.60
C LEU A 122 30.20 24.12 -0.27
N THR A 123 30.42 23.56 0.93
CA THR A 123 29.69 22.39 1.42
C THR A 123 28.22 22.70 1.64
N GLN A 124 27.89 23.85 2.25
CA GLN A 124 26.49 24.29 2.43
C GLN A 124 25.78 24.50 1.09
N ILE A 125 26.44 25.11 0.10
CA ILE A 125 25.89 25.27 -1.25
C ILE A 125 25.64 23.91 -1.91
N ALA A 126 26.56 22.97 -1.78
CA ALA A 126 26.40 21.61 -2.29
C ALA A 126 25.21 20.89 -1.63
N SER A 127 25.07 20.98 -0.30
CA SER A 127 23.95 20.39 0.45
C SER A 127 22.60 20.99 0.05
N ALA A 128 22.52 22.33 -0.06
CA ALA A 128 21.31 23.00 -0.54
C ALA A 128 20.97 22.62 -1.99
N GLY A 129 22.01 22.44 -2.83
CA GLY A 129 21.87 21.94 -4.19
C GLY A 129 21.32 20.51 -4.23
N LEU A 130 21.79 19.62 -3.36
CA LEU A 130 21.30 18.24 -3.25
C LEU A 130 19.83 18.18 -2.81
N GLY A 131 19.41 19.02 -1.86
CA GLY A 131 18.00 19.11 -1.45
C GLY A 131 17.08 19.50 -2.62
N ARG A 132 17.43 20.56 -3.37
CA ARG A 132 16.68 20.98 -4.56
C ARG A 132 16.75 19.95 -5.70
N LEU A 133 17.86 19.22 -5.81
CA LEU A 133 18.01 18.14 -6.78
C LEU A 133 17.00 17.02 -6.51
N GLN A 134 16.87 16.64 -5.24
CA GLN A 134 15.90 15.63 -4.79
C GLN A 134 14.47 16.10 -5.05
N GLU A 135 14.13 17.35 -4.72
CA GLU A 135 12.82 17.95 -4.99
C GLU A 135 12.43 17.86 -6.48
N ILE A 136 13.34 18.25 -7.39
CA ILE A 136 13.08 18.20 -8.84
C ILE A 136 12.85 16.77 -9.32
N VAL A 137 13.66 15.82 -8.83
CA VAL A 137 13.56 14.41 -9.24
C VAL A 137 12.27 13.78 -8.72
N LEU A 138 11.96 13.94 -7.44
CA LEU A 138 10.77 13.36 -6.80
C LEU A 138 9.48 14.02 -7.32
N GLY A 139 9.46 15.34 -7.47
CA GLY A 139 8.30 16.06 -8.01
C GLY A 139 8.00 15.65 -9.44
N THR A 140 9.02 15.55 -10.31
CA THR A 140 8.78 15.11 -11.69
C THR A 140 8.36 13.64 -11.77
N HIS A 141 8.86 12.79 -10.86
CA HIS A 141 8.43 11.40 -10.77
C HIS A 141 6.97 11.29 -10.31
N THR A 142 6.54 12.15 -9.38
CA THR A 142 5.15 12.23 -8.91
C THR A 142 4.22 12.67 -10.06
N ASP A 143 4.58 13.73 -10.77
CA ASP A 143 3.80 14.23 -11.91
C ASP A 143 3.70 13.20 -13.04
N LEU A 144 4.78 12.47 -13.32
CA LEU A 144 4.77 11.37 -14.30
C LEU A 144 3.93 10.19 -13.80
N GLY A 145 3.80 10.03 -12.48
CA GLY A 145 2.96 9.01 -11.88
C GLY A 145 1.47 9.22 -12.18
N VAL A 146 1.00 10.46 -12.06
CA VAL A 146 -0.37 10.85 -12.42
C VAL A 146 -0.67 10.54 -13.89
N VAL A 147 0.29 10.84 -14.78
CA VAL A 147 0.13 10.54 -16.21
C VAL A 147 0.05 9.04 -16.48
N ALA A 148 0.79 8.21 -15.73
CA ALA A 148 0.71 6.77 -15.89
C ALA A 148 -0.61 6.18 -15.34
N GLN A 149 -1.20 6.74 -14.27
CA GLN A 149 -2.56 6.38 -13.85
C GLN A 149 -3.59 6.66 -14.95
N ASP A 150 -3.51 7.84 -15.57
CA ASP A 150 -4.38 8.18 -16.71
C ASP A 150 -4.27 7.14 -17.84
N ILE A 151 -3.06 6.64 -18.13
CA ILE A 151 -2.82 5.62 -19.17
C ILE A 151 -3.36 4.23 -18.77
N VAL A 152 -3.23 3.83 -17.50
CA VAL A 152 -3.77 2.56 -16.99
C VAL A 152 -5.30 2.59 -17.03
N LYS A 153 -5.91 3.68 -16.59
CA LYS A 153 -7.36 3.87 -16.70
C LYS A 153 -7.85 3.76 -18.14
N LEU A 154 -7.14 4.41 -19.07
CA LEU A 154 -7.44 4.28 -20.49
C LEU A 154 -7.37 2.83 -20.96
N THR A 155 -6.42 2.03 -20.46
CA THR A 155 -6.29 0.61 -20.82
C THR A 155 -7.55 -0.19 -20.43
N THR A 156 -8.08 0.04 -19.22
CA THR A 156 -9.34 -0.57 -18.77
C THR A 156 -10.53 -0.12 -19.64
N GLU A 157 -10.56 1.18 -20.00
CA GLU A 157 -11.59 1.70 -20.90
C GLU A 157 -11.49 1.09 -22.31
N TYR A 158 -10.28 0.84 -22.84
CA TYR A 158 -10.07 0.10 -24.09
C TYR A 158 -10.53 -1.35 -24.00
N GLU A 159 -10.23 -2.02 -22.89
CA GLU A 159 -10.68 -3.40 -22.64
C GLU A 159 -12.20 -3.48 -22.63
N SER A 160 -12.89 -2.53 -21.99
CA SER A 160 -14.36 -2.47 -21.97
C SER A 160 -14.99 -2.35 -23.37
N VAL A 161 -14.34 -1.61 -24.29
CA VAL A 161 -14.83 -1.44 -25.67
C VAL A 161 -14.57 -2.70 -26.52
N THR A 162 -13.56 -3.49 -26.17
CA THR A 162 -13.20 -4.72 -26.89
C THR A 162 -13.87 -5.98 -26.31
N SER A 163 -14.21 -6.00 -25.02
CA SER A 163 -14.88 -7.12 -24.34
C SER A 163 -16.38 -7.26 -24.63
N ASP A 164 -16.99 -6.26 -25.28
CA ASP A 164 -18.39 -6.24 -25.73
C ASP A 164 -18.65 -7.22 -26.94
N GLU A 165 -17.97 -8.37 -26.95
CA GLU A 165 -18.05 -9.44 -27.96
C GLU A 165 -19.24 -10.40 -27.75
N LYS A 166 -20.28 -10.03 -27.00
CA LYS A 166 -21.55 -10.77 -27.06
C LYS A 166 -22.30 -10.41 -28.35
N LEU A 167 -22.00 -11.19 -29.38
CA LEU A 167 -22.84 -11.39 -30.56
C LEU A 167 -24.31 -11.51 -30.15
N ALA A 168 -25.13 -10.57 -30.61
CA ALA A 168 -26.56 -10.54 -30.38
C ALA A 168 -27.22 -11.86 -30.83
N GLY A 169 -27.76 -12.61 -29.87
CA GLY A 169 -28.50 -13.83 -30.11
C GLY A 169 -29.09 -14.43 -28.85
N GLY A 170 -30.29 -13.97 -28.47
CA GLY A 170 -31.21 -14.69 -27.58
C GLY A 170 -31.67 -13.89 -26.38
N ASP A 171 -32.85 -13.27 -26.50
CA ASP A 171 -33.59 -12.65 -25.40
C ASP A 171 -34.03 -13.69 -24.35
N GLY A 172 -34.03 -13.28 -23.08
CA GLY A 172 -34.60 -14.03 -21.96
C GLY A 172 -34.59 -13.18 -20.69
N GLU A 173 -35.68 -12.46 -20.47
CA GLU A 173 -36.00 -11.69 -19.26
C GLU A 173 -35.92 -12.54 -17.98
N GLY A 174 -35.43 -11.91 -16.91
CA GLY A 174 -35.46 -12.41 -15.54
C GLY A 174 -34.81 -11.40 -14.62
N ASP A 175 -35.54 -10.33 -14.27
CA ASP A 175 -35.20 -9.45 -13.16
C ASP A 175 -35.21 -10.26 -11.86
N GLU A 176 -34.03 -10.66 -11.40
CA GLU A 176 -33.77 -10.97 -10.00
C GLU A 176 -32.67 -10.05 -9.50
N LYS A 177 -32.93 -9.45 -8.34
CA LYS A 177 -31.99 -8.60 -7.61
C LYS A 177 -30.69 -9.38 -7.38
N PRO A 178 -29.50 -8.78 -7.56
CA PRO A 178 -28.29 -9.40 -7.07
C PRO A 178 -28.32 -9.29 -5.54
N ASP A 179 -28.66 -10.41 -4.89
CA ASP A 179 -27.95 -10.81 -3.68
C ASP A 179 -26.48 -10.95 -4.08
N GLU A 180 -25.56 -10.26 -3.39
CA GLU A 180 -24.14 -10.45 -3.61
C GLU A 180 -23.75 -11.86 -3.16
N ALA A 181 -23.65 -12.70 -4.19
CA ALA A 181 -22.84 -13.87 -4.37
C ALA A 181 -21.83 -14.17 -3.24
N THR A 182 -22.02 -15.33 -2.61
CA THR A 182 -20.89 -16.12 -2.12
C THR A 182 -19.92 -16.34 -3.28
N ASP A 183 -18.79 -15.63 -3.24
CA ASP A 183 -17.68 -15.83 -4.15
C ASP A 183 -17.25 -17.30 -4.10
N GLY A 184 -17.08 -17.91 -5.28
CA GLY A 184 -16.71 -19.32 -5.44
C GLY A 184 -15.24 -19.60 -5.16
N THR A 185 -14.65 -18.90 -4.20
CA THR A 185 -13.27 -19.06 -3.75
C THR A 185 -13.23 -19.99 -2.55
N ASP A 186 -12.43 -21.06 -2.64
CA ASP A 186 -12.10 -21.88 -1.47
C ASP A 186 -11.24 -21.00 -0.54
N LYS A 187 -11.81 -20.59 0.59
CA LYS A 187 -11.13 -19.85 1.67
C LYS A 187 -11.23 -20.61 2.98
N THR A 188 -10.35 -20.31 3.92
CA THR A 188 -10.38 -20.87 5.27
C THR A 188 -11.74 -20.71 5.95
N ASP A 189 -12.18 -21.78 6.61
CA ASP A 189 -13.24 -21.77 7.60
C ASP A 189 -12.62 -21.77 9.01
N MET A 190 -12.76 -20.66 9.75
CA MET A 190 -12.26 -20.53 11.12
C MET A 190 -13.31 -20.92 12.18
N SER A 191 -14.52 -21.32 11.78
CA SER A 191 -15.67 -21.45 12.68
C SER A 191 -15.50 -22.48 13.81
N SER A 192 -14.54 -23.40 13.70
CA SER A 192 -14.22 -24.33 14.80
C SER A 192 -13.61 -23.64 16.02
N GLY A 193 -12.89 -22.52 15.83
CA GLY A 193 -12.08 -21.88 16.87
C GLY A 193 -10.98 -22.78 17.46
N ASP A 194 -10.64 -23.89 16.80
CA ASP A 194 -9.53 -24.77 17.17
C ASP A 194 -8.37 -24.56 16.20
N ILE A 195 -7.28 -23.98 16.72
CA ILE A 195 -6.10 -23.64 15.91
C ILE A 195 -5.50 -24.85 15.20
N ASN A 196 -5.54 -26.05 15.79
CA ASN A 196 -4.95 -27.23 15.17
C ASN A 196 -5.82 -27.74 14.02
N GLU A 197 -7.15 -27.66 14.16
CA GLU A 197 -8.07 -28.03 13.09
C GLU A 197 -7.95 -27.05 11.91
N VAL A 198 -7.94 -25.74 12.20
CA VAL A 198 -7.76 -24.69 11.18
C VAL A 198 -6.41 -24.81 10.49
N ASP A 199 -5.32 -24.97 11.25
CA ASP A 199 -3.96 -25.15 10.69
C ASP A 199 -3.86 -26.41 9.83
N HIS A 200 -4.44 -27.53 10.28
CA HIS A 200 -4.41 -28.77 9.51
C HIS A 200 -5.18 -28.64 8.20
N ALA A 201 -6.40 -28.10 8.23
CA ALA A 201 -7.22 -27.88 7.04
C ALA A 201 -6.53 -26.94 6.04
N ASN A 202 -5.92 -25.84 6.53
CA ASN A 202 -5.20 -24.91 5.67
C ASN A 202 -3.93 -25.52 5.07
N ARG A 203 -3.23 -26.40 5.79
CA ARG A 203 -2.06 -27.12 5.24
C ARG A 203 -2.46 -28.14 4.19
N ASP A 204 -3.59 -28.82 4.37
CA ASP A 204 -4.13 -29.73 3.36
C ASP A 204 -4.49 -28.96 2.08
N MET A 205 -5.21 -27.84 2.22
CA MET A 205 -5.51 -26.91 1.11
C MET A 205 -4.23 -26.39 0.44
N LEU A 206 -3.21 -26.01 1.21
CA LEU A 206 -1.91 -25.55 0.67
C LEU A 206 -1.23 -26.64 -0.18
N GLU A 207 -1.32 -27.90 0.24
CA GLU A 207 -0.77 -29.03 -0.51
C GLU A 207 -1.57 -29.34 -1.78
N GLU A 208 -2.90 -29.23 -1.75
CA GLU A 208 -3.73 -29.33 -2.95
C GLU A 208 -3.37 -28.24 -3.97
N MET A 209 -3.26 -26.99 -3.52
CA MET A 209 -2.80 -25.87 -4.35
C MET A 209 -1.40 -26.13 -4.92
N ARG A 210 -0.49 -26.71 -4.13
CA ARG A 210 0.85 -27.08 -4.60
C ARG A 210 0.79 -28.07 -5.76
N GLN A 211 -0.03 -29.11 -5.64
CA GLN A 211 -0.19 -30.13 -6.68
C GLN A 211 -0.78 -29.54 -7.96
N GLU A 212 -1.80 -28.67 -7.83
CA GLU A 212 -2.43 -27.99 -8.96
C GLU A 212 -1.47 -27.03 -9.67
N TYR A 213 -0.79 -26.16 -8.92
CA TYR A 213 0.14 -25.19 -9.52
C TYR A 213 1.38 -25.84 -10.13
N GLN A 214 1.78 -27.04 -9.67
CA GLN A 214 2.82 -27.82 -10.35
C GLN A 214 2.42 -28.25 -11.77
N GLN A 215 1.12 -28.43 -12.05
CA GLN A 215 0.61 -28.81 -13.37
C GLN A 215 0.46 -27.63 -14.33
N LEU A 216 0.61 -26.38 -13.84
CA LEU A 216 0.59 -25.21 -14.72
C LEU A 216 1.71 -25.27 -15.77
N PRO A 217 1.52 -24.66 -16.95
CA PRO A 217 2.59 -24.45 -17.91
C PRO A 217 3.78 -23.73 -17.27
N ASP A 218 5.00 -24.07 -17.71
CA ASP A 218 6.19 -23.39 -17.23
C ASP A 218 6.13 -21.89 -17.61
N GLY A 219 6.35 -21.03 -16.62
CA GLY A 219 6.20 -19.59 -16.77
C GLY A 219 6.24 -18.86 -15.43
N GLN A 220 6.07 -17.53 -15.49
CA GLN A 220 6.14 -16.67 -14.30
C GLN A 220 5.04 -16.99 -13.28
N VAL A 221 3.81 -17.21 -13.74
CA VAL A 221 2.67 -17.55 -12.87
C VAL A 221 2.98 -18.77 -12.00
N LYS A 222 3.36 -19.91 -12.62
CA LYS A 222 3.77 -21.11 -11.90
C LYS A 222 4.92 -20.86 -10.92
N THR A 223 5.93 -20.12 -11.36
CA THR A 223 7.09 -19.78 -10.54
C THR A 223 6.69 -18.99 -9.30
N ASP A 224 5.84 -17.97 -9.46
CA ASP A 224 5.37 -17.12 -8.36
C ASP A 224 4.43 -17.86 -7.42
N ARG A 225 3.49 -18.68 -7.91
CA ARG A 225 2.60 -19.49 -7.06
C ARG A 225 3.38 -20.47 -6.20
N LEU A 226 4.35 -21.18 -6.78
CA LEU A 226 5.20 -22.11 -6.04
C LEU A 226 6.12 -21.38 -5.04
N ALA A 227 6.56 -20.15 -5.37
CA ALA A 227 7.31 -19.31 -4.44
C ALA A 227 6.45 -18.81 -3.27
N ASP A 228 5.18 -18.46 -3.51
CA ASP A 228 4.24 -18.07 -2.45
C ASP A 228 4.04 -19.25 -1.47
N ILE A 229 3.80 -20.47 -1.98
CA ILE A 229 3.68 -21.67 -1.15
C ILE A 229 4.98 -21.94 -0.36
N ALA A 230 6.15 -21.83 -1.02
CA ALA A 230 7.43 -22.04 -0.34
C ALA A 230 7.69 -21.01 0.78
N ALA A 231 7.20 -19.78 0.63
CA ALA A 231 7.29 -18.76 1.67
C ALA A 231 6.34 -19.03 2.84
N ILE A 232 5.14 -19.56 2.58
CA ILE A 232 4.24 -20.04 3.63
C ILE A 232 4.88 -21.23 4.38
N ASP A 233 5.47 -22.19 3.67
CA ASP A 233 6.21 -23.30 4.29
C ASP A 233 7.36 -22.79 5.19
N GLU A 234 8.09 -21.76 4.75
CA GLU A 234 9.15 -21.12 5.53
C GLU A 234 8.60 -20.40 6.77
N ALA A 235 7.49 -19.67 6.64
CA ALA A 235 6.81 -19.02 7.77
C ALA A 235 6.46 -20.03 8.87
N LEU A 236 5.96 -21.21 8.46
CA LEU A 236 5.58 -22.32 9.34
C LEU A 236 6.76 -23.07 9.97
N ARG A 237 8.01 -22.69 9.67
CA ARG A 237 9.20 -23.15 10.40
C ARG A 237 9.45 -22.34 11.68
N THR A 238 8.82 -21.17 11.81
CA THR A 238 8.89 -20.37 13.03
C THR A 238 8.25 -21.16 14.18
N HIS A 239 8.92 -21.22 15.33
CA HIS A 239 8.41 -22.05 16.44
C HIS A 239 7.08 -21.50 16.96
N GLY A 240 6.09 -22.38 17.09
CA GLY A 240 4.76 -22.02 17.57
C GLY A 240 3.92 -21.24 16.56
N SER A 241 4.28 -21.26 15.27
CA SER A 241 3.47 -20.68 14.22
C SER A 241 2.46 -21.67 13.61
N TYR A 242 1.32 -21.14 13.19
CA TYR A 242 0.20 -21.85 12.58
C TYR A 242 -0.32 -21.07 11.37
N LEU A 243 -0.80 -21.77 10.35
CA LEU A 243 -1.48 -21.19 9.19
C LEU A 243 -2.96 -21.02 9.52
N ILE A 244 -3.35 -19.81 9.88
CA ILE A 244 -4.72 -19.54 10.34
C ILE A 244 -5.65 -19.02 9.25
N TYR A 245 -5.10 -18.59 8.10
CA TYR A 245 -5.86 -18.17 6.93
C TYR A 245 -5.13 -18.53 5.65
N LEU A 246 -5.88 -18.98 4.66
CA LEU A 246 -5.47 -19.27 3.30
C LEU A 246 -6.67 -19.08 2.37
N GLU A 247 -6.45 -18.45 1.23
CA GLU A 247 -7.45 -18.28 0.18
C GLU A 247 -6.87 -18.75 -1.14
N LYS A 248 -7.62 -19.55 -1.89
CA LYS A 248 -7.24 -19.91 -3.25
C LYS A 248 -7.78 -18.84 -4.19
N PRO A 249 -6.91 -18.03 -4.84
CA PRO A 249 -7.38 -17.03 -5.77
C PRO A 249 -8.00 -17.70 -7.01
N GLY A 250 -9.12 -17.14 -7.50
CA GLY A 250 -9.77 -17.60 -8.73
C GLY A 250 -8.92 -17.37 -9.98
N ASP A 251 -8.05 -16.36 -9.97
CA ASP A 251 -7.04 -16.12 -11.00
C ASP A 251 -5.63 -16.52 -10.48
N PRO A 252 -4.97 -17.53 -11.06
CA PRO A 252 -3.64 -17.94 -10.64
C PRO A 252 -2.55 -16.87 -10.85
N SER A 253 -2.82 -15.79 -11.60
CA SER A 253 -1.91 -14.65 -11.70
C SER A 253 -1.78 -13.88 -10.37
N GLN A 254 -2.80 -13.94 -9.51
CA GLN A 254 -2.84 -13.27 -8.22
C GLN A 254 -2.05 -14.02 -7.15
N MET A 255 -1.51 -13.27 -6.17
CA MET A 255 -0.81 -13.85 -5.03
C MET A 255 -1.76 -14.71 -4.16
N ILE A 256 -1.25 -15.72 -3.44
CA ILE A 256 -2.05 -16.57 -2.53
C ILE A 256 -2.25 -15.78 -1.24
N PRO A 257 -3.46 -15.27 -0.93
CA PRO A 257 -3.69 -14.59 0.32
C PRO A 257 -3.55 -15.57 1.49
N ALA A 258 -2.84 -15.16 2.54
CA ALA A 258 -2.56 -16.03 3.68
C ALA A 258 -2.37 -15.23 4.98
N ALA A 259 -2.56 -15.89 6.12
CA ALA A 259 -2.16 -15.34 7.42
C ALA A 259 -1.60 -16.44 8.32
N THR A 260 -0.56 -16.10 9.06
CA THR A 260 0.03 -16.99 10.06
C THR A 260 -0.07 -16.35 11.44
N SER A 261 -0.25 -17.18 12.47
CA SER A 261 -0.26 -16.73 13.86
C SER A 261 0.87 -17.39 14.62
N VAL A 262 1.54 -16.65 15.51
CA VAL A 262 2.42 -17.20 16.53
C VAL A 262 1.65 -17.18 17.85
N GLY A 263 1.34 -18.36 18.39
CA GLY A 263 0.36 -18.51 19.47
C GLY A 263 -1.05 -18.82 18.96
N ASP A 264 -2.00 -19.04 19.87
CA ASP A 264 -3.39 -19.36 19.55
C ASP A 264 -4.27 -18.11 19.63
N PRO A 265 -4.69 -17.49 18.50
CA PRO A 265 -5.48 -16.28 18.54
C PRO A 265 -6.94 -16.55 18.92
N PHE A 266 -7.41 -17.80 18.93
CA PHE A 266 -8.79 -18.11 19.34
C PHE A 266 -8.93 -18.23 20.85
N THR A 267 -7.82 -18.35 21.59
CA THR A 267 -7.84 -18.45 23.06
C THR A 267 -6.94 -17.45 23.78
N ALA A 268 -6.14 -16.67 23.06
CA ALA A 268 -5.30 -15.61 23.62
C ALA A 268 -6.14 -14.52 24.31
N ASP A 269 -5.57 -13.91 25.34
CA ASP A 269 -6.12 -12.70 25.97
C ASP A 269 -5.80 -11.45 25.15
N HIS A 270 -4.68 -11.46 24.43
CA HIS A 270 -4.22 -10.36 23.60
C HIS A 270 -3.82 -10.85 22.20
N VAL A 271 -4.41 -10.27 21.16
CA VAL A 271 -4.13 -10.61 19.76
C VAL A 271 -3.73 -9.37 18.99
N SER A 272 -2.69 -9.46 18.16
CA SER A 272 -2.41 -8.41 17.16
C SER A 272 -2.49 -8.96 15.75
N THR A 273 -2.96 -8.15 14.80
CA THR A 273 -2.85 -8.39 13.36
C THR A 273 -1.97 -7.34 12.71
N THR A 274 -0.89 -7.77 12.06
CA THR A 274 0.01 -6.89 11.30
C THR A 274 -0.27 -6.98 9.80
N VAL A 275 -0.50 -5.83 9.19
CA VAL A 275 -0.78 -5.64 7.75
C VAL A 275 0.42 -4.97 7.09
N PRO A 276 1.07 -5.62 6.11
CA PRO A 276 2.24 -5.08 5.44
C PRO A 276 1.85 -4.05 4.37
N GLY A 277 2.82 -3.28 3.91
CA GLY A 277 2.64 -2.37 2.80
C GLY A 277 3.19 -2.88 1.46
N VAL A 278 3.74 -1.95 0.68
CA VAL A 278 4.28 -2.20 -0.67
C VAL A 278 5.33 -3.32 -0.63
N SER A 279 5.35 -4.18 -1.65
CA SER A 279 6.16 -5.42 -1.71
C SER A 279 5.78 -6.51 -0.70
N GLY A 280 4.66 -6.33 0.02
CA GLY A 280 4.01 -7.28 0.93
C GLY A 280 3.46 -8.55 0.27
N THR A 281 3.99 -8.96 -0.89
CA THR A 281 3.52 -10.18 -1.55
C THR A 281 3.73 -11.40 -0.67
N THR A 282 2.90 -12.44 -0.80
CA THR A 282 3.04 -13.66 0.01
C THR A 282 4.46 -14.23 -0.04
N ARG A 283 5.04 -14.41 -1.23
CA ARG A 283 6.46 -14.83 -1.40
C ARG A 283 7.50 -13.87 -0.84
N GLY A 284 7.18 -12.59 -0.71
CA GLY A 284 8.12 -11.54 -0.28
C GLY A 284 8.09 -11.28 1.23
N ALA A 285 6.94 -11.44 1.88
CA ALA A 285 6.70 -10.87 3.20
C ALA A 285 6.37 -11.89 4.30
N ILE A 286 5.52 -12.90 4.03
CA ILE A 286 4.89 -13.69 5.10
C ILE A 286 5.90 -14.36 6.03
N ALA A 287 6.98 -14.94 5.49
CA ALA A 287 8.04 -15.57 6.28
C ALA A 287 8.82 -14.57 7.15
N GLY A 288 9.05 -13.36 6.65
CA GLY A 288 9.68 -12.28 7.43
C GLY A 288 8.78 -11.79 8.55
N MET A 289 7.54 -11.47 8.19
CA MET A 289 6.53 -10.99 9.13
C MET A 289 6.21 -12.01 10.22
N THR A 290 6.22 -13.32 9.93
CA THR A 290 5.99 -14.36 10.96
C THR A 290 7.09 -14.35 12.01
N ARG A 291 8.35 -14.11 11.60
CA ARG A 291 9.48 -13.99 12.52
C ARG A 291 9.37 -12.70 13.35
N GLU A 292 9.02 -11.58 12.71
CA GLU A 292 8.78 -10.30 13.39
C GLU A 292 7.60 -10.41 14.38
N ALA A 293 6.54 -11.13 14.03
CA ALA A 293 5.42 -11.44 14.90
C ALA A 293 5.86 -12.27 16.12
N ALA A 294 6.75 -13.25 15.95
CA ALA A 294 7.33 -14.00 17.06
C ALA A 294 8.18 -13.13 17.98
N GLU A 295 8.98 -12.21 17.42
CA GLU A 295 9.76 -11.23 18.19
C GLU A 295 8.87 -10.28 18.98
N LEU A 296 7.81 -9.76 18.35
CA LEU A 296 6.83 -8.88 19.01
C LEU A 296 6.11 -9.61 20.15
N ARG A 297 5.72 -10.86 19.93
CA ARG A 297 5.11 -11.69 20.97
C ARG A 297 6.05 -11.89 22.16
N ASN A 298 7.34 -12.11 21.91
CA ASN A 298 8.33 -12.27 22.97
C ASN A 298 8.51 -10.95 23.76
N GLU A 299 8.61 -9.81 23.08
CA GLU A 299 8.69 -8.51 23.76
C GLU A 299 7.43 -8.26 24.60
N ALA A 300 6.24 -8.52 24.07
CA ALA A 300 4.99 -8.38 24.83
C ALA A 300 4.95 -9.28 26.07
N ILE A 301 5.47 -10.52 25.99
CA ILE A 301 5.59 -11.39 27.16
C ILE A 301 6.54 -10.80 28.21
N GLU A 302 7.67 -10.21 27.81
CA GLU A 302 8.63 -9.63 28.75
C GLU A 302 8.11 -8.32 29.38
N VAL A 303 7.43 -7.48 28.59
CA VAL A 303 6.70 -6.30 29.09
C VAL A 303 5.63 -6.72 30.08
N ALA A 304 4.78 -7.71 29.74
CA ALA A 304 3.71 -8.20 30.59
C ALA A 304 4.21 -8.71 31.96
N LYS A 305 5.35 -9.39 31.98
CA LYS A 305 5.98 -9.88 33.23
C LYS A 305 6.59 -8.78 34.09
N THR A 306 7.04 -7.67 33.48
CA THR A 306 7.86 -6.67 34.16
C THR A 306 7.08 -5.42 34.55
N ALA A 307 6.05 -5.06 33.81
CA ALA A 307 5.33 -3.80 33.95
C ALA A 307 4.66 -3.61 35.32
N ASP A 308 4.03 -4.67 35.84
CA ASP A 308 3.31 -4.60 37.11
C ASP A 308 3.40 -5.95 37.88
N PRO A 309 4.33 -6.07 38.83
CA PRO A 309 4.46 -7.28 39.65
C PRO A 309 3.26 -7.57 40.55
N ASP A 310 2.47 -6.54 40.88
CA ASP A 310 1.33 -6.65 41.81
C ASP A 310 0.01 -6.94 41.06
N ASN A 311 -0.07 -6.59 39.77
CA ASN A 311 -1.18 -6.91 38.88
C ASN A 311 -0.66 -7.44 37.52
N PRO A 312 -0.25 -8.72 37.45
CA PRO A 312 0.41 -9.27 36.28
C PRO A 312 -0.52 -9.27 35.06
N ILE A 313 -0.02 -8.72 33.96
CA ILE A 313 -0.68 -8.76 32.66
C ILE A 313 -0.62 -10.20 32.13
N SER A 314 -1.66 -10.64 31.41
CA SER A 314 -1.65 -11.99 30.84
C SER A 314 -0.51 -12.15 29.84
N THR A 315 0.12 -13.34 29.84
CA THR A 315 1.15 -13.72 28.87
C THR A 315 0.61 -14.64 27.78
N ASN A 316 -0.70 -14.90 27.78
CA ASN A 316 -1.40 -15.66 26.76
C ASN A 316 -1.68 -14.74 25.55
N ILE A 317 -0.66 -14.60 24.71
CA ILE A 317 -0.62 -13.63 23.61
C ILE A 317 -0.51 -14.36 22.27
N ALA A 318 -1.16 -13.86 21.23
CA ALA A 318 -0.97 -14.30 19.85
C ALA A 318 -0.69 -13.12 18.91
N THR A 319 0.20 -13.32 17.95
CA THR A 319 0.57 -12.28 16.96
C THR A 319 0.40 -12.82 15.55
N VAL A 320 -0.39 -12.14 14.74
CA VAL A 320 -0.78 -12.53 13.40
C VAL A 320 -0.05 -11.69 12.36
N ALA A 321 0.59 -12.36 11.40
CA ALA A 321 1.09 -11.77 10.17
C ALA A 321 0.08 -12.04 9.04
N TRP A 322 -0.55 -10.99 8.49
CA TRP A 322 -1.61 -11.09 7.50
C TRP A 322 -1.18 -10.53 6.15
N VAL A 323 -1.14 -11.37 5.11
CA VAL A 323 -0.88 -11.01 3.70
C VAL A 323 -2.11 -11.32 2.84
N GLY A 324 -3.25 -10.76 3.22
CA GLY A 324 -4.56 -11.15 2.66
C GLY A 324 -5.06 -10.34 1.45
N TYR A 325 -4.29 -9.36 0.96
CA TYR A 325 -4.66 -8.50 -0.17
C TYR A 325 -3.53 -8.39 -1.19
N GLN A 326 -3.81 -7.90 -2.40
CA GLN A 326 -2.78 -7.70 -3.42
C GLN A 326 -2.10 -6.33 -3.23
N PRO A 327 -0.86 -6.25 -2.73
CA PRO A 327 -0.21 -4.96 -2.54
C PRO A 327 0.37 -4.44 -3.87
N PRO A 328 0.67 -3.13 -3.96
CA PRO A 328 1.45 -2.60 -5.06
C PRO A 328 2.80 -3.31 -5.19
N ALA A 329 3.27 -3.55 -6.42
CA ALA A 329 4.47 -4.34 -6.65
C ALA A 329 5.76 -3.63 -6.20
N ASN A 330 5.84 -2.30 -6.27
CA ASN A 330 7.04 -1.52 -5.90
C ASN A 330 6.71 -0.09 -5.47
N LEU A 331 7.51 0.49 -4.56
CA LEU A 331 7.34 1.85 -4.00
C LEU A 331 7.41 2.98 -5.05
N GLY A 332 7.97 2.70 -6.23
CA GLY A 332 8.10 3.64 -7.35
C GLY A 332 7.05 3.47 -8.46
N GLN A 333 6.03 2.62 -8.29
CA GLN A 333 4.92 2.52 -9.23
C GLN A 333 3.79 3.49 -8.85
N THR A 334 3.03 3.92 -9.86
CA THR A 334 1.92 4.86 -9.71
C THR A 334 0.76 4.32 -8.87
N SER A 335 0.67 3.00 -8.74
CA SER A 335 -0.26 2.29 -7.84
C SER A 335 0.03 2.50 -6.36
N VAL A 336 1.20 3.03 -6.00
CA VAL A 336 1.50 3.47 -4.62
C VAL A 336 0.94 4.86 -4.34
N LEU A 337 0.61 5.62 -5.40
CA LEU A 337 -0.03 6.95 -5.36
C LEU A 337 -1.56 6.87 -5.60
N ASP A 338 -2.09 5.65 -5.77
CA ASP A 338 -3.51 5.33 -5.92
C ASP A 338 -3.98 4.50 -4.72
N ASP A 339 -5.22 4.67 -4.29
CA ASP A 339 -5.80 3.87 -3.20
C ASP A 339 -6.54 2.62 -3.69
N ASP A 340 -6.72 2.41 -5.00
CA ASP A 340 -7.45 1.27 -5.57
C ASP A 340 -7.12 -0.10 -4.94
N LEU A 341 -5.84 -0.40 -4.72
CA LEU A 341 -5.42 -1.68 -4.12
C LEU A 341 -5.70 -1.72 -2.61
N ALA A 342 -5.61 -0.57 -1.93
CA ALA A 342 -5.98 -0.46 -0.52
C ALA A 342 -7.49 -0.54 -0.34
N GLN A 343 -8.28 0.09 -1.21
CA GLN A 343 -9.74 -0.01 -1.29
C GLN A 343 -10.18 -1.45 -1.54
N ALA A 344 -9.51 -2.17 -2.45
CA ALA A 344 -9.79 -3.59 -2.69
C ALA A 344 -9.37 -4.50 -1.52
N GLY A 345 -8.32 -4.12 -0.78
CA GLY A 345 -7.82 -4.88 0.37
C GLY A 345 -8.61 -4.67 1.65
N ALA A 346 -9.21 -3.49 1.85
CA ALA A 346 -9.88 -3.11 3.08
C ALA A 346 -11.06 -4.03 3.45
N PRO A 347 -12.00 -4.35 2.53
CA PRO A 347 -13.07 -5.31 2.82
C PRO A 347 -12.56 -6.71 3.18
N LYS A 348 -11.44 -7.15 2.58
CA LYS A 348 -10.81 -8.44 2.91
C LYS A 348 -10.24 -8.43 4.33
N LEU A 349 -9.61 -7.31 4.74
CA LEU A 349 -9.12 -7.14 6.10
C LEU A 349 -10.28 -7.10 7.10
N THR A 350 -11.35 -6.36 6.82
CA THR A 350 -12.56 -6.32 7.66
C THR A 350 -13.17 -7.71 7.81
N SER A 351 -13.31 -8.47 6.73
CA SER A 351 -13.80 -9.86 6.78
C SER A 351 -12.89 -10.75 7.62
N PHE A 352 -11.57 -10.64 7.47
CA PHE A 352 -10.63 -11.44 8.25
C PHE A 352 -10.72 -11.14 9.75
N LEU A 353 -10.79 -9.86 10.14
CA LEU A 353 -10.91 -9.44 11.54
C LEU A 353 -12.24 -9.89 12.14
N SER A 354 -13.33 -9.78 11.37
CA SER A 354 -14.66 -10.28 11.77
C SER A 354 -14.67 -11.80 11.96
N ASP A 355 -14.08 -12.55 11.02
CA ASP A 355 -13.97 -14.02 11.11
C ASP A 355 -13.11 -14.44 12.33
N LEU A 356 -12.04 -13.69 12.63
CA LEU A 356 -11.17 -13.93 13.78
C LEU A 356 -11.89 -13.68 15.12
N ASP A 357 -12.63 -12.57 15.22
CA ASP A 357 -13.45 -12.24 16.39
C ASP A 357 -14.55 -13.29 16.61
N ALA A 358 -15.27 -13.65 15.54
CA ALA A 358 -16.35 -14.66 15.60
C ALA A 358 -15.85 -16.05 16.01
N ALA A 359 -14.62 -16.41 15.64
CA ALA A 359 -13.97 -17.66 16.01
C ALA A 359 -13.35 -17.63 17.43
N SER A 360 -13.25 -16.45 18.05
CA SER A 360 -12.66 -16.30 19.37
C SER A 360 -13.48 -17.04 20.43
N ARG A 361 -12.78 -17.80 21.27
CA ARG A 361 -13.33 -18.50 22.44
C ARG A 361 -13.03 -17.76 23.74
N ASN A 362 -12.52 -16.53 23.65
CA ASN A 362 -12.24 -15.68 24.81
C ASN A 362 -13.04 -14.37 24.72
N PRO A 363 -14.13 -14.22 25.50
CA PRO A 363 -14.97 -13.02 25.44
C PRO A 363 -14.31 -11.76 26.05
N GLY A 364 -13.14 -11.91 26.69
CA GLY A 364 -12.35 -10.79 27.20
C GLY A 364 -11.08 -10.52 26.38
N GLN A 365 -10.98 -11.10 25.19
CA GLN A 365 -9.86 -10.89 24.28
C GLN A 365 -9.81 -9.43 23.84
N THR A 366 -8.61 -8.86 23.79
CA THR A 366 -8.36 -7.56 23.16
C THR A 366 -7.61 -7.74 21.85
N THR A 367 -7.98 -6.96 20.84
CA THR A 367 -7.40 -7.03 19.49
C THR A 367 -6.72 -5.71 19.10
N ALA A 368 -5.47 -5.81 18.63
CA ALA A 368 -4.70 -4.70 18.10
C ALA A 368 -4.46 -4.82 16.58
N LEU A 369 -4.61 -3.73 15.82
CA LEU A 369 -4.32 -3.68 14.39
C LEU A 369 -3.09 -2.82 14.10
N PHE A 370 -2.10 -3.40 13.41
CA PHE A 370 -0.82 -2.78 13.10
C PHE A 370 -0.64 -2.65 11.59
N GLY A 371 -0.79 -1.45 11.05
CA GLY A 371 -0.68 -1.19 9.62
C GLY A 371 0.64 -0.50 9.26
N HIS A 372 1.46 -1.12 8.41
CA HIS A 372 2.73 -0.55 7.95
C HIS A 372 2.65 -0.04 6.52
N SER A 373 3.18 1.15 6.25
CA SER A 373 3.33 1.66 4.87
C SER A 373 2.00 1.62 4.13
N TYR A 374 1.90 1.08 2.92
CA TYR A 374 0.61 0.96 2.21
C TYR A 374 -0.47 0.16 3.00
N GLY A 375 -0.06 -0.72 3.91
CA GLY A 375 -0.94 -1.42 4.82
C GLY A 375 -1.59 -0.51 5.86
N SER A 376 -0.99 0.65 6.17
CA SER A 376 -1.65 1.67 6.99
C SER A 376 -2.82 2.31 6.27
N LEU A 377 -2.70 2.55 4.95
CA LEU A 377 -3.80 3.05 4.13
C LEU A 377 -4.94 2.03 4.07
N THR A 378 -4.63 0.76 3.78
CA THR A 378 -5.61 -0.34 3.80
C THR A 378 -6.29 -0.48 5.16
N SER A 379 -5.52 -0.39 6.25
CA SER A 379 -6.05 -0.47 7.62
C SER A 379 -6.94 0.71 7.96
N GLY A 380 -6.56 1.93 7.56
CA GLY A 380 -7.37 3.14 7.77
C GLY A 380 -8.73 3.06 7.09
N ILE A 381 -8.75 2.64 5.82
CA ILE A 381 -9.98 2.42 5.06
C ILE A 381 -10.85 1.36 5.76
N ALA A 382 -10.27 0.21 6.11
CA ALA A 382 -11.01 -0.86 6.79
C ALA A 382 -11.62 -0.39 8.12
N LEU A 383 -10.88 0.36 8.93
CA LEU A 383 -11.34 0.91 10.20
C LEU A 383 -12.51 1.88 10.01
N GLY A 384 -12.41 2.80 9.05
CA GLY A 384 -13.48 3.74 8.70
C GLY A 384 -14.73 3.06 8.14
N ASP A 385 -14.55 1.92 7.48
CA ASP A 385 -15.63 1.10 6.90
C ASP A 385 -16.22 0.07 7.89
N GLY A 386 -15.81 0.10 9.16
CA GLY A 386 -16.43 -0.69 10.25
C GLY A 386 -15.55 -1.77 10.88
N ALA A 387 -14.30 -1.96 10.44
CA ALA A 387 -13.38 -2.90 11.10
C ALA A 387 -13.05 -2.49 12.55
N SER A 388 -13.30 -1.23 12.92
CA SER A 388 -13.17 -0.73 14.29
C SER A 388 -14.10 -1.43 15.29
N GLU A 389 -15.15 -2.13 14.83
CA GLU A 389 -16.00 -2.97 15.70
C GLU A 389 -15.26 -4.20 16.25
N TYR A 390 -14.16 -4.63 15.61
CA TYR A 390 -13.41 -5.84 15.94
C TYR A 390 -12.00 -5.54 16.47
N VAL A 391 -11.67 -4.27 16.69
CA VAL A 391 -10.32 -3.80 17.05
C VAL A 391 -10.42 -2.83 18.21
N ASP A 392 -9.72 -3.13 19.31
CA ASP A 392 -9.65 -2.26 20.47
C ASP A 392 -8.61 -1.15 20.32
N ASN A 393 -7.47 -1.48 19.70
CA ASN A 393 -6.35 -0.55 19.52
C ASN A 393 -5.77 -0.61 18.10
N ALA A 394 -5.29 0.51 17.56
CA ALA A 394 -4.62 0.54 16.26
C ALA A 394 -3.33 1.38 16.28
N VAL A 395 -2.31 0.90 15.57
CA VAL A 395 -1.07 1.64 15.31
C VAL A 395 -0.78 1.63 13.82
N LEU A 396 -0.80 2.82 13.20
CA LEU A 396 -0.50 3.01 11.78
C LEU A 396 0.85 3.69 11.63
N TYR A 397 1.83 3.03 11.01
CA TYR A 397 3.22 3.49 11.04
C TYR A 397 3.93 3.44 9.69
N GLY A 398 4.88 4.36 9.52
CA GLY A 398 5.50 4.63 8.21
C GLY A 398 4.45 4.94 7.15
N SER A 399 3.40 5.68 7.51
CA SER A 399 2.18 5.81 6.73
C SER A 399 2.29 6.87 5.62
N PRO A 400 1.87 6.59 4.38
CA PRO A 400 1.64 7.64 3.38
C PRO A 400 0.34 8.42 3.59
N GLY A 401 -0.56 7.93 4.46
CA GLY A 401 -1.93 8.41 4.64
C GLY A 401 -2.84 7.24 5.03
N PHE A 402 -4.03 7.53 5.57
CA PHE A 402 -4.97 6.49 6.02
C PHE A 402 -6.45 6.91 5.94
N GLN A 403 -6.77 7.83 5.03
CA GLN A 403 -8.13 8.29 4.70
C GLN A 403 -8.91 8.89 5.90
N ALA A 404 -8.22 9.50 6.86
CA ALA A 404 -8.84 10.16 8.01
C ALA A 404 -8.26 11.54 8.29
N VAL A 405 -9.08 12.41 8.88
CA VAL A 405 -8.68 13.74 9.38
C VAL A 405 -8.70 13.78 10.91
N THR A 406 -9.41 12.85 11.54
CA THR A 406 -9.47 12.64 12.99
C THR A 406 -9.58 11.15 13.31
N PRO A 407 -9.17 10.67 14.50
CA PRO A 407 -9.38 9.28 14.89
C PRO A 407 -10.85 8.82 14.83
N ALA A 408 -11.79 9.74 15.05
CA ALA A 408 -13.22 9.43 14.98
C ALA A 408 -13.68 9.01 13.58
N ASP A 409 -13.00 9.45 12.52
CA ASP A 409 -13.28 9.00 11.14
C ASP A 409 -12.95 7.51 10.95
N LEU A 410 -12.14 6.94 11.85
CA LEU A 410 -11.73 5.53 11.88
C LEU A 410 -12.53 4.71 12.89
N GLY A 411 -13.55 5.29 13.53
CA GLY A 411 -14.25 4.66 14.66
C GLY A 411 -13.41 4.58 15.95
N MET A 412 -12.35 5.38 16.05
CA MET A 412 -11.36 5.34 17.13
C MET A 412 -11.28 6.68 17.89
N THR A 413 -10.38 6.75 18.88
CA THR A 413 -10.11 7.90 19.76
C THR A 413 -8.61 8.14 19.92
N ASP A 414 -8.24 9.29 20.48
CA ASP A 414 -6.85 9.63 20.84
C ASP A 414 -6.24 8.62 21.86
N ASP A 415 -7.09 7.86 22.57
CA ASP A 415 -6.67 6.87 23.59
C ASP A 415 -6.44 5.46 23.03
N ASN A 416 -6.82 5.18 21.78
CA ASN A 416 -6.70 3.85 21.19
C ASN A 416 -6.29 3.83 19.70
N PHE A 417 -5.98 4.98 19.11
CA PHE A 417 -5.39 5.09 17.78
C PHE A 417 -4.08 5.86 17.83
N PHE A 418 -3.03 5.27 17.27
CA PHE A 418 -1.67 5.79 17.37
C PHE A 418 -0.95 5.76 16.03
N VAL A 419 0.02 6.67 15.88
CA VAL A 419 0.89 6.76 14.71
C VAL A 419 2.36 6.64 15.13
N MET A 420 3.20 6.06 14.28
CA MET A 420 4.65 6.14 14.43
C MET A 420 5.29 6.53 13.10
N ALA A 421 6.21 7.49 13.13
CA ALA A 421 7.00 7.87 11.99
C ALA A 421 8.45 8.12 12.43
N THR A 422 9.44 7.65 11.66
CA THR A 422 10.84 8.05 11.85
C THR A 422 11.11 9.28 11.00
N SER A 423 11.87 10.23 11.53
CA SER A 423 12.14 11.51 10.85
C SER A 423 12.90 11.34 9.53
N ASP A 424 13.68 10.27 9.39
CA ASP A 424 14.44 9.92 8.18
C ASP A 424 13.69 9.02 7.19
N ASP A 425 12.40 8.71 7.45
CA ASP A 425 11.57 7.92 6.56
C ASP A 425 11.18 8.73 5.31
N PRO A 426 11.57 8.29 4.08
CA PRO A 426 11.18 8.95 2.85
C PRO A 426 9.66 8.99 2.62
N ILE A 427 8.88 8.13 3.27
CA ILE A 427 7.41 8.14 3.14
C ILE A 427 6.79 9.43 3.68
N ASN A 428 7.47 10.15 4.57
CA ASN A 428 7.00 11.43 5.12
C ASN A 428 6.75 12.46 4.01
N TYR A 429 7.52 12.43 2.91
CA TYR A 429 7.28 13.31 1.76
C TYR A 429 5.98 12.97 1.01
N VAL A 430 5.57 11.70 1.02
CA VAL A 430 4.28 11.26 0.46
C VAL A 430 3.15 11.62 1.42
N ALA A 431 3.38 11.45 2.73
CA ALA A 431 2.46 11.82 3.80
C ALA A 431 2.07 13.32 3.74
N ASP A 432 3.03 14.21 3.46
CA ASP A 432 2.79 15.66 3.34
C ASP A 432 1.77 16.03 2.24
N VAL A 433 1.64 15.18 1.21
CA VAL A 433 0.71 15.38 0.10
C VAL A 433 -0.52 14.48 0.19
N ALA A 434 -0.71 13.72 1.28
CA ALA A 434 -1.87 12.85 1.50
C ALA A 434 -3.23 13.54 1.22
N PRO A 435 -3.47 14.82 1.60
CA PRO A 435 -4.73 15.50 1.28
C PRO A 435 -4.99 15.65 -0.23
N LEU A 436 -3.93 15.77 -1.04
CA LEU A 436 -4.04 15.86 -2.50
C LEU A 436 -4.41 14.53 -3.15
N HIS A 437 -4.11 13.41 -2.47
CA HIS A 437 -4.43 12.05 -2.88
C HIS A 437 -5.78 11.56 -2.35
N GLY A 438 -6.50 12.38 -1.56
CA GLY A 438 -7.74 11.96 -0.91
C GLY A 438 -7.54 11.07 0.31
N TRP A 439 -6.31 10.91 0.80
CA TRP A 439 -5.96 10.01 1.91
C TRP A 439 -6.05 10.66 3.29
N GLY A 440 -6.88 11.71 3.43
CA GLY A 440 -7.08 12.41 4.68
C GLY A 440 -5.99 13.46 4.99
N ALA A 441 -5.82 13.77 6.27
CA ALA A 441 -4.77 14.66 6.74
C ALA A 441 -3.40 13.98 6.67
N SER A 442 -2.32 14.76 6.67
CA SER A 442 -0.98 14.19 6.86
C SER A 442 -0.94 13.45 8.21
N PRO A 443 -0.46 12.19 8.27
CA PRO A 443 -0.20 11.46 9.50
C PRO A 443 0.67 12.23 10.52
N ASN A 444 1.53 13.12 10.02
CA ASN A 444 2.49 13.88 10.82
C ASN A 444 2.03 15.33 11.06
N ASP A 445 0.76 15.65 10.79
CA ASP A 445 0.23 17.01 10.92
C ASP A 445 0.29 17.49 12.38
N VAL A 446 0.81 18.69 12.59
CA VAL A 446 0.95 19.33 13.91
C VAL A 446 -0.05 20.47 14.00
N ILE A 447 -0.87 20.46 15.05
CA ILE A 447 -1.91 21.44 15.30
C ILE A 447 -1.62 22.24 16.58
N ASP A 448 -2.05 23.50 16.59
CA ASP A 448 -2.04 24.38 17.76
C ASP A 448 -3.35 24.20 18.53
N ASN A 449 -3.26 23.91 19.83
CA ASN A 449 -4.42 23.76 20.72
C ASN A 449 -5.14 25.09 21.02
N GLY A 450 -4.62 26.22 20.54
CA GLY A 450 -5.18 27.56 20.73
C GLY A 450 -4.77 28.23 22.04
N ASP A 451 -4.02 27.51 22.89
CA ASP A 451 -3.36 28.01 24.10
C ASP A 451 -1.84 28.19 23.91
N GLY A 452 -1.35 27.97 22.68
CA GLY A 452 0.06 28.05 22.32
C GLY A 452 0.83 26.74 22.53
N THR A 453 0.16 25.66 22.93
CA THR A 453 0.73 24.31 22.93
C THR A 453 0.52 23.61 21.59
N LEU A 454 1.55 22.94 21.10
CA LEU A 454 1.51 22.14 19.88
C LEU A 454 1.29 20.67 20.23
N ARG A 455 0.47 19.99 19.43
CA ARG A 455 0.35 18.53 19.45
C ARG A 455 0.27 17.98 18.04
N PHE A 456 0.59 16.70 17.88
CA PHE A 456 0.22 15.99 16.68
C PHE A 456 -1.31 15.87 16.60
N ARG A 457 -1.85 15.90 15.38
CA ARG A 457 -3.27 15.67 15.12
C ARG A 457 -3.72 14.27 15.54
N PHE A 458 -2.84 13.29 15.34
CA PHE A 458 -2.99 11.91 15.78
C PHE A 458 -1.93 11.65 16.86
N GLU A 459 -2.23 10.89 17.91
CA GLU A 459 -1.24 10.61 18.96
C GLU A 459 -0.03 9.86 18.38
N HIS A 460 1.17 10.43 18.47
CA HIS A 460 2.41 9.77 18.04
C HIS A 460 3.08 9.01 19.18
N LEU A 461 3.65 7.86 18.85
CA LEU A 461 4.54 7.10 19.74
C LEU A 461 5.99 7.25 19.30
N GLU A 462 6.88 7.32 20.28
CA GLU A 462 8.30 7.56 20.08
C GLU A 462 8.96 6.48 19.22
N THR A 463 9.82 6.91 18.30
CA THR A 463 10.59 6.03 17.43
C THR A 463 12.10 6.13 17.66
N ASP A 464 12.57 7.15 18.36
CA ASP A 464 13.97 7.33 18.73
C ASP A 464 14.39 6.44 19.91
N ALA A 465 15.72 6.35 20.09
CA ALA A 465 16.30 5.63 21.21
C ALA A 465 15.95 6.30 22.55
N GLY A 466 15.57 5.52 23.56
CA GLY A 466 15.11 6.07 24.82
C GLY A 466 14.91 5.05 25.93
N ASN A 467 14.49 5.54 27.09
CA ASN A 467 14.10 4.70 28.21
C ASN A 467 12.60 4.43 28.16
N THR A 468 12.19 3.23 28.56
CA THR A 468 10.77 2.89 28.73
C THR A 468 10.23 3.39 30.07
N PRO A 469 8.91 3.54 30.25
CA PRO A 469 8.30 3.91 31.53
C PRO A 469 8.44 2.86 32.63
N ILE A 470 8.71 1.59 32.27
CA ILE A 470 8.87 0.49 33.24
C ILE A 470 10.21 0.63 33.99
N PRO A 471 10.21 0.76 35.34
CA PRO A 471 11.43 0.94 36.11
C PRO A 471 12.39 -0.24 35.99
N GLY A 472 13.62 0.02 35.56
CA GLY A 472 14.67 -1.00 35.45
C GLY A 472 14.56 -1.90 34.21
N TYR A 473 13.58 -1.66 33.35
CA TYR A 473 13.53 -2.25 32.02
C TYR A 473 14.61 -1.63 31.12
N GLU A 474 15.08 -2.40 30.14
CA GLU A 474 16.19 -1.97 29.30
C GLU A 474 15.83 -0.78 28.41
N SER A 475 16.82 0.10 28.16
CA SER A 475 16.67 1.16 27.16
C SER A 475 16.60 0.55 25.77
N LYS A 476 15.73 1.09 24.94
CA LYS A 476 15.53 0.64 23.56
C LYS A 476 16.27 1.54 22.57
N THR A 477 16.70 0.95 21.47
CA THR A 477 17.29 1.65 20.33
C THR A 477 16.19 2.29 19.46
N GLY A 478 16.56 3.29 18.67
CA GLY A 478 15.63 3.92 17.74
C GLY A 478 15.47 3.13 16.43
N ALA A 479 14.34 3.29 15.77
CA ALA A 479 14.16 2.85 14.38
C ALA A 479 14.74 3.90 13.42
N SER A 480 15.15 3.48 12.21
CA SER A 480 15.66 4.38 11.18
C SER A 480 15.23 3.89 9.79
N GLY A 481 14.65 4.80 9.03
CA GLY A 481 14.12 4.54 7.71
C GLY A 481 12.88 3.64 7.69
N HIS A 482 12.39 3.38 6.48
CA HIS A 482 11.04 2.87 6.26
C HIS A 482 10.76 1.43 6.74
N SER A 483 11.77 0.57 6.79
CA SER A 483 11.59 -0.87 7.04
C SER A 483 11.91 -1.30 8.47
N ASP A 484 12.41 -0.40 9.32
CA ASP A 484 12.96 -0.79 10.62
C ASP A 484 11.91 -0.83 11.75
N TYR A 485 10.73 -0.22 11.56
CA TYR A 485 9.68 -0.13 12.59
C TYR A 485 9.32 -1.48 13.23
N GLY A 486 9.07 -2.52 12.41
CA GLY A 486 8.61 -3.83 12.88
C GLY A 486 9.73 -4.83 13.24
N ARG A 487 10.99 -4.47 12.98
CA ARG A 487 12.13 -5.39 13.13
C ARG A 487 12.71 -5.33 14.54
N ASN A 488 13.29 -6.44 15.01
CA ASN A 488 13.96 -6.55 16.31
C ASN A 488 13.09 -5.95 17.42
N ALA A 489 11.84 -6.41 17.53
CA ALA A 489 10.86 -5.77 18.41
C ALA A 489 11.35 -5.65 19.87
N GLY A 490 12.16 -6.61 20.31
CA GLY A 490 12.78 -6.58 21.63
C GLY A 490 13.90 -5.56 21.81
N GLU A 491 14.51 -5.03 20.74
CA GLU A 491 15.62 -4.07 20.85
C GLU A 491 15.20 -2.62 20.58
N ARG A 492 14.07 -2.41 19.90
CA ARG A 492 13.65 -1.10 19.36
C ARG A 492 12.48 -0.49 20.13
N MET A 493 12.45 0.85 20.20
CA MET A 493 11.37 1.59 20.84
C MET A 493 10.03 1.35 20.16
N THR A 494 10.02 1.25 18.84
CA THR A 494 8.82 0.91 18.05
C THR A 494 8.25 -0.45 18.43
N GLY A 495 9.10 -1.46 18.61
CA GLY A 495 8.69 -2.80 19.04
C GLY A 495 8.13 -2.82 20.46
N TYR A 496 8.76 -2.10 21.38
CA TYR A 496 8.24 -1.90 22.74
C TYR A 496 6.86 -1.23 22.74
N ASN A 497 6.68 -0.16 21.96
CA ASN A 497 5.42 0.54 21.85
C ASN A 497 4.31 -0.35 21.26
N LEU A 498 4.61 -1.10 20.18
CA LEU A 498 3.67 -2.08 19.63
C LEU A 498 3.32 -3.18 20.64
N ALA A 499 4.29 -3.65 21.43
CA ALA A 499 4.06 -4.64 22.47
C ALA A 499 3.14 -4.11 23.57
N ALA A 500 3.34 -2.86 24.02
CA ALA A 500 2.47 -2.22 25.01
C ALA A 500 1.02 -2.05 24.49
N ILE A 501 0.85 -1.65 23.22
CA ILE A 501 -0.48 -1.54 22.60
C ILE A 501 -1.15 -2.92 22.43
N LEU A 502 -0.40 -3.94 22.00
CA LEU A 502 -0.89 -5.31 21.92
C LEU A 502 -1.45 -5.82 23.26
N LEU A 503 -0.82 -5.42 24.37
CA LEU A 503 -1.26 -5.78 25.73
C LEU A 503 -2.44 -4.96 26.25
N ASP A 504 -3.04 -4.10 25.42
CA ASP A 504 -4.07 -3.13 25.83
C ASP A 504 -3.59 -2.21 26.97
N ARG A 505 -2.33 -1.78 26.88
CA ARG A 505 -1.67 -0.90 27.87
C ARG A 505 -1.05 0.33 27.21
N PRO A 506 -1.87 1.22 26.61
CA PRO A 506 -1.38 2.46 26.02
C PRO A 506 -0.67 3.39 27.04
N ASP A 507 -0.95 3.22 28.33
CA ASP A 507 -0.27 3.92 29.43
C ASP A 507 1.21 3.53 29.59
N LEU A 508 1.62 2.38 29.06
CA LEU A 508 3.02 1.93 29.08
C LEU A 508 3.83 2.42 27.87
N THR A 509 3.19 3.02 26.86
CA THR A 509 3.88 3.53 25.67
C THR A 509 4.71 4.78 25.96
N VAL A 510 5.69 5.05 25.11
CA VAL A 510 6.44 6.31 25.10
C VAL A 510 5.81 7.21 24.03
N ARG A 511 5.28 8.36 24.46
CA ARG A 511 4.67 9.35 23.57
C ARG A 511 5.72 10.25 22.94
N GLU A 512 5.54 10.54 21.67
CA GLU A 512 6.34 11.55 20.98
C GLU A 512 5.72 12.95 21.14
N THR A 513 6.55 13.98 21.11
CA THR A 513 6.09 15.38 21.13
C THR A 513 6.53 16.12 19.87
N PRO A 514 5.73 17.02 19.29
CA PRO A 514 6.09 17.71 18.04
C PRO A 514 7.38 18.54 18.07
N LEU A 515 7.95 18.77 19.25
CA LEU A 515 9.20 19.52 19.42
C LEU A 515 10.45 18.71 19.07
N SER A 516 10.33 17.38 18.89
CA SER A 516 11.42 16.49 18.47
C SER A 516 11.65 16.44 16.95
N TRP A 517 10.72 16.96 16.14
CA TRP A 517 10.75 16.93 14.66
C TRP A 517 11.36 18.16 14.00
#